data_AF-A0AA42YSC1-F1
#
_entry.id   AF-A0AA42YSC1-F1
#
_cell.length_a   1.000
_cell.length_b   1.000
_cell.length_c   1.000
_cell.angle_alpha   90.00
_cell.angle_beta   90.00
_cell.angle_gamma   90.00
#
_symmetry.space_group_name_H-M   'P 1'
#
loop_
_entity.id
_entity.type
_entity.pdbx_description
1 polymer ?
#
loop_
_entity_poly.entity_id
_entity_poly.type
_entity_poly.pdbx_seq_one_letter_code
_entity_poly.pdbx_strand_id
1 'polypeptide(L)'
;MKNCLIRIWISMVSALMVAFTWLPAEAVVVADVADDFKPVSGYIIMKTDGEYIIDLDTSKGILTGDLFSVVRPGKKIIHPVSGKVLGTLTDVKGILKVTRLEKGYSYARILGKAKEIKRGDSIRRYDNIPALFWDYSGKGESFFLQLRDALPNLKWQDYAAAQTVKPKVPAASGVDGPTMFFILKLTGLEVRDSEFQIIHNYESSKSQPPAAALGAMAPYGAKKQIDKTGESIGYMAEYPGFRSLGELPGVTVMADFTRDDDGVLMTTTDGHSVHIHRIDQTVSSLFGDRIKGFEQILSVQWWHPSDELPLHLAVTGMKDQKVEAKIFAFQKNRLVPFKAWLPYF
;
A
#
# COMPACT_ATOMS: atom_id res chain seq x y z
N MET A 1 83.68 16.73 9.53
CA MET A 1 83.76 15.51 10.35
C MET A 1 82.70 15.58 11.45
N LYS A 2 81.83 14.56 11.51
CA LYS A 2 80.96 14.14 12.64
C LYS A 2 79.70 14.96 12.99
N ASN A 3 78.60 14.51 12.40
CA ASN A 3 77.22 14.33 12.87
C ASN A 3 76.79 14.84 14.26
N CYS A 4 75.62 15.50 14.33
CA CYS A 4 74.61 15.20 15.35
C CYS A 4 73.20 15.58 14.89
N LEU A 5 72.34 14.55 14.83
CA LEU A 5 70.87 14.48 14.98
C LEU A 5 70.02 15.74 14.86
N ILE A 6 68.92 15.66 14.09
CA ILE A 6 67.54 15.76 14.61
C ILE A 6 66.55 15.23 13.54
N ARG A 7 65.63 14.39 14.03
CA ARG A 7 64.55 13.68 13.33
C ARG A 7 63.57 14.64 12.64
N ILE A 8 63.20 14.40 11.39
CA ILE A 8 61.92 14.87 10.84
C ILE A 8 61.17 13.70 10.20
N TRP A 9 59.93 13.59 10.63
CA TRP A 9 58.95 12.55 10.44
C TRP A 9 58.41 12.46 9.01
N ILE A 10 57.98 11.24 8.70
CA ILE A 10 57.24 10.76 7.53
C ILE A 10 56.02 11.65 7.21
N SER A 11 55.83 12.00 5.93
CA SER A 11 54.49 12.27 5.38
C SER A 11 54.39 11.73 3.96
N MET A 12 53.95 10.47 3.91
CA MET A 12 53.45 9.78 2.75
C MET A 12 51.99 10.22 2.55
N VAL A 13 51.75 11.12 1.61
CA VAL A 13 50.40 11.54 1.23
C VAL A 13 49.77 10.43 0.40
N SER A 14 49.08 9.50 1.07
CA SER A 14 48.17 8.56 0.43
C SER A 14 46.96 9.32 -0.09
N ALA A 15 46.82 9.35 -1.41
CA ALA A 15 45.61 9.75 -2.11
C ALA A 15 44.47 8.79 -1.74
N LEU A 16 43.61 9.21 -0.80
CA LEU A 16 42.39 8.50 -0.44
C LEU A 16 41.33 8.77 -1.53
N MET A 17 41.19 7.83 -2.47
CA MET A 17 40.03 7.74 -3.36
C MET A 17 38.77 7.65 -2.50
N VAL A 18 38.00 8.74 -2.42
CA VAL A 18 36.62 8.70 -1.94
C VAL A 18 35.80 8.02 -3.03
N ALA A 19 35.69 6.69 -2.94
CA ALA A 19 34.67 5.95 -3.65
C ALA A 19 33.31 6.40 -3.10
N PHE A 20 32.69 7.35 -3.80
CA PHE A 20 31.30 7.73 -3.60
C PHE A 20 30.45 6.51 -3.97
N THR A 21 30.19 5.67 -2.98
CA THR A 21 29.29 4.53 -3.12
C THR A 21 27.88 5.09 -3.25
N TRP A 22 27.41 5.20 -4.49
CA TRP A 22 25.98 5.31 -4.77
C TRP A 22 25.31 4.07 -4.17
N LEU A 23 24.65 4.23 -3.02
CA LEU A 23 23.73 3.21 -2.54
C LEU A 23 22.50 3.25 -3.47
N PRO A 24 22.13 2.13 -4.12
CA PRO A 24 20.90 2.09 -4.90
C PRO A 24 19.70 2.29 -3.96
N ALA A 25 18.73 3.06 -4.43
CA ALA A 25 17.46 3.30 -3.76
C ALA A 25 16.81 1.99 -3.30
N GLU A 26 16.42 1.99 -2.03
CA GLU A 26 15.93 0.83 -1.28
C GLU A 26 14.67 0.22 -1.95
N ALA A 27 14.69 -1.10 -2.10
CA ALA A 27 13.65 -1.89 -2.73
C ALA A 27 12.44 -2.07 -1.80
N VAL A 28 11.24 -2.26 -2.36
CA VAL A 28 10.11 -2.88 -1.66
C VAL A 28 10.60 -4.15 -0.97
N VAL A 29 10.27 -4.35 0.30
CA VAL A 29 10.79 -5.48 1.08
C VAL A 29 9.94 -6.72 0.81
N VAL A 30 10.50 -7.66 0.05
CA VAL A 30 9.85 -8.95 -0.29
C VAL A 30 9.43 -9.74 0.96
N ALA A 31 10.15 -9.58 2.08
CA ALA A 31 9.84 -10.26 3.34
C ALA A 31 8.50 -9.83 3.93
N ASP A 32 8.15 -8.54 3.86
CA ASP A 32 6.88 -8.03 4.37
C ASP A 32 5.72 -8.59 3.55
N VAL A 33 5.89 -8.62 2.22
CA VAL A 33 4.92 -9.24 1.31
C VAL A 33 4.78 -10.74 1.60
N ALA A 34 5.88 -11.43 1.90
CA ALA A 34 5.85 -12.86 2.23
C ALA A 34 5.12 -13.14 3.56
N ASP A 35 5.24 -12.25 4.54
CA ASP A 35 4.58 -12.37 5.83
C ASP A 35 3.05 -12.25 5.71
N ASP A 36 2.59 -11.22 5.00
CA ASP A 36 1.18 -10.96 4.73
C ASP A 36 0.50 -12.09 3.94
N PHE A 37 1.29 -12.80 3.12
CA PHE A 37 0.82 -13.88 2.26
C PHE A 37 1.00 -15.28 2.86
N LYS A 38 1.32 -15.38 4.15
CA LYS A 38 1.45 -16.66 4.84
C LYS A 38 0.19 -17.51 4.66
N PRO A 39 0.33 -18.78 4.23
CA PRO A 39 -0.82 -19.66 4.05
C PRO A 39 -1.53 -19.92 5.38
N VAL A 40 -2.85 -19.74 5.37
CA VAL A 40 -3.75 -20.15 6.46
C VAL A 40 -4.71 -21.19 5.90
N SER A 41 -4.92 -22.28 6.65
CA SER A 41 -5.82 -23.37 6.25
C SER A 41 -7.05 -23.40 7.15
N GLY A 42 -8.20 -23.73 6.57
CA GLY A 42 -9.47 -23.87 7.27
C GLY A 42 -10.43 -24.78 6.50
N TYR A 43 -11.71 -24.66 6.82
CA TYR A 43 -12.80 -25.45 6.26
C TYR A 43 -14.06 -24.62 6.00
N ILE A 44 -14.85 -25.04 5.01
CA ILE A 44 -16.21 -24.55 4.81
C ILE A 44 -17.13 -25.09 5.90
N ILE A 45 -17.77 -24.20 6.65
CA ILE A 45 -18.77 -24.57 7.67
C ILE A 45 -20.13 -24.80 6.98
N MET A 46 -20.62 -23.83 6.22
CA MET A 46 -21.90 -23.91 5.51
C MET A 46 -22.02 -22.84 4.43
N LYS A 47 -23.04 -22.98 3.58
CA LYS A 47 -23.47 -21.95 2.63
C LYS A 47 -24.71 -21.25 3.18
N THR A 48 -24.76 -19.93 3.15
CA THR A 48 -25.94 -19.12 3.53
C THR A 48 -26.08 -17.95 2.58
N ASP A 49 -27.29 -17.69 2.08
CA ASP A 49 -27.62 -16.48 1.30
C ASP A 49 -26.68 -16.18 0.11
N GLY A 50 -26.14 -17.24 -0.52
CA GLY A 50 -25.19 -17.10 -1.64
C GLY A 50 -23.72 -16.91 -1.23
N GLU A 51 -23.43 -16.76 0.06
CA GLU A 51 -22.09 -16.73 0.65
C GLU A 51 -21.75 -18.07 1.34
N TYR A 52 -20.48 -18.21 1.71
CA TYR A 52 -19.95 -19.32 2.49
C TYR A 52 -19.44 -18.81 3.82
N ILE A 53 -19.71 -19.57 4.88
CA ILE A 53 -19.12 -19.37 6.20
C ILE A 53 -17.88 -20.25 6.30
N ILE A 54 -16.75 -19.67 6.70
CA ILE A 54 -15.47 -20.35 6.91
C ILE A 54 -15.05 -20.28 8.38
N ASP A 55 -14.34 -21.29 8.87
CA ASP A 55 -13.91 -21.42 10.27
C ASP A 55 -12.65 -20.60 10.62
N LEU A 56 -12.50 -19.44 9.99
CA LEU A 56 -11.37 -18.53 10.18
C LEU A 56 -11.87 -17.15 10.55
N ASP A 57 -11.10 -16.43 11.35
CA ASP A 57 -11.38 -15.07 11.79
C ASP A 57 -10.09 -14.25 11.98
N THR A 58 -10.22 -13.05 12.54
CA THR A 58 -9.09 -12.16 12.82
C THR A 58 -8.06 -12.75 13.77
N SER A 59 -8.44 -13.69 14.65
CA SER A 59 -7.48 -14.38 15.54
C SER A 59 -6.48 -15.25 14.77
N LYS A 60 -6.80 -15.58 13.51
CA LYS A 60 -5.95 -16.32 12.57
C LYS A 60 -5.25 -15.42 11.56
N GLY A 61 -5.29 -14.09 11.76
CA GLY A 61 -4.66 -13.11 10.87
C GLY A 61 -5.36 -12.93 9.53
N ILE A 62 -6.66 -13.25 9.46
CA ILE A 62 -7.49 -13.07 8.27
C ILE A 62 -8.02 -11.64 8.21
N LEU A 63 -8.01 -11.07 7.00
CA LEU A 63 -8.49 -9.74 6.69
C LEU A 63 -9.64 -9.79 5.67
N THR A 64 -10.44 -8.73 5.63
CA THR A 64 -11.45 -8.57 4.58
C THR A 64 -10.73 -8.37 3.24
N GLY A 65 -11.20 -9.04 2.19
CA GLY A 65 -10.52 -9.06 0.88
C GLY A 65 -9.57 -10.23 0.67
N ASP A 66 -9.20 -10.97 1.73
CA ASP A 66 -8.37 -12.17 1.60
C ASP A 66 -9.00 -13.19 0.66
N LEU A 67 -8.13 -13.87 -0.11
CA LEU A 67 -8.55 -14.88 -1.07
C LEU A 67 -8.18 -16.29 -0.61
N PHE A 68 -9.14 -17.20 -0.74
CA PHE A 68 -9.01 -18.60 -0.35
C PHE A 68 -9.37 -19.53 -1.50
N SER A 69 -8.48 -20.45 -1.83
CA SER A 69 -8.81 -21.57 -2.71
C SER A 69 -9.53 -22.65 -1.92
N VAL A 70 -10.67 -23.10 -2.44
CA VAL A 70 -11.31 -24.33 -1.98
C VAL A 70 -10.61 -25.50 -2.66
N VAL A 71 -9.93 -26.34 -1.88
CA VAL A 71 -9.04 -27.38 -2.37
C VAL A 71 -9.52 -28.76 -1.98
N ARG A 72 -9.23 -29.75 -2.84
CA ARG A 72 -9.36 -31.16 -2.51
C ARG A 72 -8.14 -31.95 -2.99
N PRO A 73 -7.80 -33.07 -2.33
CA PRO A 73 -6.84 -34.02 -2.88
C PRO A 73 -7.29 -34.48 -4.26
N GLY A 74 -6.42 -34.27 -5.26
CA GLY A 74 -6.58 -34.71 -6.64
C GLY A 74 -5.87 -36.03 -6.89
N LYS A 75 -5.30 -36.19 -8.09
CA LYS A 75 -4.65 -37.45 -8.51
C LYS A 75 -3.31 -37.64 -7.80
N LYS A 76 -2.99 -38.87 -7.41
CA LYS A 76 -1.65 -39.22 -6.90
C LYS A 76 -0.64 -39.17 -8.02
N ILE A 77 0.53 -38.58 -7.75
CA ILE A 77 1.70 -38.62 -8.62
C ILE A 77 2.49 -39.87 -8.22
N ILE A 78 2.67 -40.79 -9.17
CA ILE A 78 3.33 -42.07 -8.94
C ILE A 78 4.60 -42.11 -9.78
N HIS A 79 5.73 -42.43 -9.16
CA HIS A 79 6.99 -42.59 -9.88
C HIS A 79 6.87 -43.76 -10.87
N PRO A 80 7.14 -43.58 -12.16
CA PRO A 80 6.82 -44.58 -13.19
C PRO A 80 7.61 -45.89 -13.01
N VAL A 81 8.85 -45.82 -12.50
CA VAL A 81 9.70 -47.00 -12.30
C VAL A 81 9.52 -47.66 -10.92
N SER A 82 9.58 -46.90 -9.82
CA SER A 82 9.50 -47.46 -8.46
C SER A 82 8.09 -47.71 -7.95
N GLY A 83 7.06 -47.18 -8.61
CA GLY A 83 5.67 -47.25 -8.13
C GLY A 83 5.39 -46.43 -6.86
N LYS A 84 6.39 -45.71 -6.33
CA LYS A 84 6.26 -44.91 -5.12
C LYS A 84 5.36 -43.70 -5.37
N VAL A 85 4.42 -43.44 -4.46
CA VAL A 85 3.63 -42.20 -4.47
C VAL A 85 4.55 -41.04 -4.08
N LEU A 86 4.79 -40.13 -5.03
CA LEU A 86 5.60 -38.92 -4.85
C LEU A 86 4.80 -37.77 -4.23
N GLY A 87 3.47 -37.77 -4.43
CA GLY A 87 2.59 -36.75 -3.90
C GLY A 87 1.16 -36.87 -4.42
N THR A 88 0.35 -35.85 -4.16
CA THR A 88 -1.01 -35.74 -4.68
C THR A 88 -1.19 -34.35 -5.28
N LEU A 89 -1.71 -34.28 -6.51
CA LEU A 89 -2.09 -33.02 -7.14
C LEU A 89 -3.22 -32.37 -6.33
N THR A 90 -3.21 -31.06 -6.21
CA THR A 90 -4.32 -30.32 -5.60
C THR A 90 -5.31 -29.93 -6.69
N ASP A 91 -6.59 -30.25 -6.52
CA ASP A 91 -7.66 -29.77 -7.41
C ASP A 91 -8.39 -28.60 -6.73
N VAL A 92 -8.46 -27.46 -7.41
CA VAL A 92 -9.16 -26.26 -6.94
C VAL A 92 -10.61 -26.32 -7.42
N LYS A 93 -11.54 -26.23 -6.48
CA LYS A 93 -12.98 -26.16 -6.74
C LYS A 93 -13.44 -24.74 -7.07
N GLY A 94 -12.84 -23.73 -6.46
CA GLY A 94 -13.16 -22.33 -6.68
C GLY A 94 -12.36 -21.43 -5.75
N ILE A 95 -12.43 -20.12 -5.99
CA ILE A 95 -11.79 -19.09 -5.16
C ILE A 95 -12.88 -18.35 -4.38
N LEU A 96 -12.66 -18.14 -3.09
CA LEU A 96 -13.51 -17.36 -2.21
C LEU A 96 -12.80 -16.06 -1.82
N LYS A 97 -13.54 -14.96 -1.72
CA LYS A 97 -13.09 -13.67 -1.20
C LYS A 97 -13.80 -13.38 0.11
N VAL A 98 -13.05 -13.08 1.17
CA VAL A 98 -13.62 -12.70 2.47
C VAL A 98 -14.33 -11.35 2.34
N THR A 99 -15.60 -11.31 2.75
CA THR A 99 -16.48 -10.13 2.66
C THR A 99 -16.77 -9.52 4.03
N ARG A 100 -16.83 -10.35 5.07
CA ARG A 100 -17.09 -9.92 6.45
C ARG A 100 -16.42 -10.85 7.44
N LEU A 101 -15.87 -10.27 8.50
CA LEU A 101 -15.23 -10.99 9.60
C LEU A 101 -16.18 -11.00 10.80
N GLU A 102 -16.32 -12.15 11.46
CA GLU A 102 -17.02 -12.30 12.73
C GLU A 102 -16.11 -13.00 13.75
N LYS A 103 -16.51 -13.01 15.02
CA LYS A 103 -15.76 -13.75 16.04
C LYS A 103 -15.95 -15.26 15.83
N GLY A 104 -14.87 -15.97 15.52
CA GLY A 104 -14.84 -17.43 15.33
C GLY A 104 -15.18 -17.91 13.92
N TYR A 105 -15.60 -17.03 12.99
CA TYR A 105 -15.88 -17.38 11.60
C TYR A 105 -15.87 -16.15 10.69
N SER A 106 -15.86 -16.37 9.38
CA SER A 106 -15.93 -15.29 8.39
C SER A 106 -16.89 -15.63 7.26
N TYR A 107 -17.46 -14.61 6.64
CA TYR A 107 -18.23 -14.72 5.41
C TYR A 107 -17.31 -14.52 4.22
N ALA A 108 -17.48 -15.37 3.21
CA ALA A 108 -16.75 -15.28 1.97
C ALA A 108 -17.66 -15.61 0.79
N ARG A 109 -17.49 -14.91 -0.32
CA ARG A 109 -18.25 -15.16 -1.56
C ARG A 109 -17.35 -15.74 -2.64
N ILE A 110 -17.96 -16.46 -3.58
CA ILE A 110 -17.23 -16.99 -4.74
C ILE A 110 -16.76 -15.85 -5.64
N LEU A 111 -15.53 -15.98 -6.13
CA LEU A 111 -14.93 -15.14 -7.17
C LEU A 111 -14.88 -15.95 -8.48
N GLY A 112 -15.63 -15.51 -9.51
CA GLY A 112 -15.69 -16.20 -10.80
C GLY A 112 -16.50 -17.50 -10.79
N LYS A 113 -16.04 -18.50 -11.57
CA LYS A 113 -16.70 -19.81 -11.67
C LYS A 113 -16.16 -20.78 -10.62
N ALA A 114 -17.04 -21.60 -10.05
CA ALA A 114 -16.66 -22.67 -9.12
C ALA A 114 -17.39 -23.98 -9.44
N LYS A 115 -16.73 -25.10 -9.16
CA LYS A 115 -17.35 -26.42 -9.01
C LYS A 115 -18.19 -26.45 -7.72
N GLU A 116 -18.93 -27.53 -7.50
CA GLU A 116 -19.73 -27.71 -6.28
C GLU A 116 -18.84 -27.67 -5.01
N ILE A 117 -19.07 -26.65 -4.16
CA ILE A 117 -18.42 -26.47 -2.85
C ILE A 117 -19.39 -26.98 -1.77
N LYS A 118 -18.87 -27.79 -0.84
CA LYS A 118 -19.64 -28.45 0.22
C LYS A 118 -19.07 -28.12 1.59
N ARG A 119 -19.92 -28.28 2.61
CA ARG A 119 -19.50 -28.30 4.01
C ARG A 119 -18.35 -29.30 4.21
N GLY A 120 -17.33 -28.88 4.93
CA GLY A 120 -16.13 -29.66 5.21
C GLY A 120 -15.06 -29.64 4.12
N ASP A 121 -15.31 -29.00 2.96
CA ASP A 121 -14.23 -28.78 1.99
C ASP A 121 -13.13 -27.91 2.64
N SER A 122 -11.87 -28.27 2.37
CA SER A 122 -10.71 -27.52 2.87
C SER A 122 -10.50 -26.24 2.08
N ILE A 123 -10.06 -25.18 2.76
CA ILE A 123 -9.67 -23.92 2.15
C ILE A 123 -8.23 -23.55 2.50
N ARG A 124 -7.55 -22.86 1.59
CA ARG A 124 -6.17 -22.38 1.78
C ARG A 124 -6.02 -20.94 1.27
N ARG A 125 -5.54 -20.04 2.14
CA ARG A 125 -5.27 -18.63 1.81
C ARG A 125 -4.15 -18.55 0.77
N TYR A 126 -4.36 -17.76 -0.29
CA TYR A 126 -3.36 -17.47 -1.33
C TYR A 126 -2.66 -18.69 -1.95
N ASP A 127 -3.34 -19.82 -2.00
CA ASP A 127 -2.80 -21.07 -2.54
C ASP A 127 -3.44 -21.42 -3.87
N ASN A 128 -2.66 -21.83 -4.86
CA ASN A 128 -3.13 -22.18 -6.20
C ASN A 128 -3.97 -21.10 -6.92
N ILE A 129 -3.83 -19.82 -6.53
CA ILE A 129 -4.50 -18.69 -7.18
C ILE A 129 -3.62 -18.17 -8.33
N PRO A 130 -4.16 -17.98 -9.55
CA PRO A 130 -3.46 -17.28 -10.63
C PRO A 130 -2.95 -15.91 -10.18
N ALA A 131 -1.70 -15.61 -10.50
CA ALA A 131 -1.06 -14.35 -10.15
C ALA A 131 -0.32 -13.75 -11.35
N LEU A 132 -0.50 -12.44 -11.54
CA LEU A 132 0.15 -11.64 -12.56
C LEU A 132 1.01 -10.58 -11.91
N PHE A 133 2.19 -10.36 -12.49
CA PHE A 133 3.07 -9.28 -12.10
C PHE A 133 3.16 -8.25 -13.21
N TRP A 134 2.76 -7.01 -12.93
CA TRP A 134 2.84 -5.90 -13.85
C TRP A 134 3.89 -4.89 -13.38
N ASP A 135 4.92 -4.70 -14.20
CA ASP A 135 6.02 -3.79 -13.89
C ASP A 135 5.83 -2.43 -14.56
N TYR A 136 5.43 -1.42 -13.80
CA TYR A 136 5.42 -0.01 -14.25
C TYR A 136 6.68 0.75 -13.82
N SER A 137 7.61 0.12 -13.10
CA SER A 137 8.91 0.70 -12.74
C SER A 137 9.95 0.59 -13.87
N GLY A 138 9.79 -0.40 -14.76
CA GLY A 138 10.72 -0.70 -15.86
C GLY A 138 11.98 -1.47 -15.43
N LYS A 139 12.12 -1.82 -14.15
CA LYS A 139 13.25 -2.59 -13.60
C LYS A 139 12.78 -3.69 -12.63
N GLY A 140 11.54 -4.14 -12.76
CA GLY A 140 10.86 -5.00 -11.79
C GLY A 140 11.13 -6.50 -11.90
N GLU A 141 11.88 -6.97 -12.91
CA GLU A 141 12.09 -8.40 -13.15
C GLU A 141 12.82 -9.10 -11.99
N SER A 142 13.90 -8.51 -11.47
CA SER A 142 14.63 -9.07 -10.34
C SER A 142 13.77 -9.14 -9.07
N PHE A 143 12.95 -8.11 -8.84
CA PHE A 143 11.99 -8.07 -7.75
C PHE A 143 10.90 -9.15 -7.92
N PHE A 144 10.38 -9.32 -9.14
CA PHE A 144 9.42 -10.38 -9.46
C PHE A 144 9.98 -11.77 -9.16
N LEU A 145 11.24 -12.05 -9.52
CA LEU A 145 11.85 -13.35 -9.24
C LEU A 145 11.93 -13.62 -7.73
N GLN A 146 12.38 -12.64 -6.95
CA GLN A 146 12.41 -12.75 -5.48
C GLN A 146 11.01 -12.94 -4.89
N LEU A 147 10.03 -12.18 -5.39
CA LEU A 147 8.64 -12.26 -4.94
C LEU A 147 8.00 -13.62 -5.27
N ARG A 148 8.24 -14.13 -6.48
CA ARG A 148 7.76 -15.45 -6.91
C ARG A 148 8.32 -16.56 -6.04
N ASP A 149 9.61 -16.47 -5.72
CA ASP A 149 10.29 -17.46 -4.88
C ASP A 149 9.82 -17.38 -3.42
N ALA A 150 9.50 -16.17 -2.93
CA ALA A 150 8.92 -15.95 -1.60
C ALA A 150 7.45 -16.38 -1.51
N LEU A 151 6.71 -16.33 -2.63
CA LEU A 151 5.29 -16.67 -2.73
C LEU A 151 5.04 -17.88 -3.66
N PRO A 152 5.59 -19.07 -3.35
CA PRO A 152 5.59 -20.21 -4.27
C PRO A 152 4.22 -20.88 -4.43
N ASN A 153 3.26 -20.59 -3.55
CA ASN A 153 1.93 -21.20 -3.57
C ASN A 153 1.01 -20.56 -4.61
N LEU A 154 1.32 -19.35 -5.06
CA LEU A 154 0.60 -18.69 -6.14
C LEU A 154 0.97 -19.28 -7.50
N LYS A 155 0.04 -19.24 -8.45
CA LYS A 155 0.26 -19.65 -9.84
C LYS A 155 0.69 -18.45 -10.67
N TRP A 156 1.96 -18.09 -10.53
CA TRP A 156 2.56 -17.00 -11.27
C TRP A 156 2.58 -17.27 -12.77
N GLN A 157 2.10 -16.30 -13.55
CA GLN A 157 2.44 -16.25 -14.97
C GLN A 157 3.92 -15.84 -15.13
N ASP A 158 4.54 -16.31 -16.22
CA ASP A 158 5.85 -15.84 -16.63
C ASP A 158 5.91 -14.30 -16.74
N TYR A 159 7.05 -13.72 -16.39
CA TYR A 159 7.25 -12.27 -16.36
C TYR A 159 7.01 -11.62 -17.72
N ALA A 160 7.63 -12.13 -18.79
CA ALA A 160 7.55 -11.56 -20.12
C ALA A 160 6.14 -11.72 -20.71
N ALA A 161 5.51 -12.87 -20.47
CA ALA A 161 4.11 -13.09 -20.83
C ALA A 161 3.17 -12.11 -20.11
N ALA A 162 3.36 -11.89 -18.80
CA ALA A 162 2.57 -10.95 -18.02
C ALA A 162 2.77 -9.49 -18.49
N GLN A 163 3.98 -9.10 -18.91
CA GLN A 163 4.23 -7.76 -19.47
C GLN A 163 3.55 -7.55 -20.84
N THR A 164 3.32 -8.61 -21.61
CA THR A 164 2.68 -8.52 -22.93
C THR A 164 1.19 -8.15 -22.82
N VAL A 165 0.52 -8.64 -21.77
CA VAL A 165 -0.90 -8.36 -21.49
C VAL A 165 -1.11 -7.19 -20.52
N LYS A 166 -0.02 -6.57 -20.04
CA LYS A 166 -0.08 -5.43 -19.13
C LYS A 166 -0.70 -4.21 -19.82
N PRO A 167 -1.78 -3.63 -19.26
CA PRO A 167 -2.39 -2.43 -19.82
C PRO A 167 -1.50 -1.18 -19.58
N LYS A 168 -1.67 -0.13 -20.40
CA LYS A 168 -0.94 1.14 -20.20
C LYS A 168 -1.26 1.79 -18.85
N VAL A 169 -2.51 1.67 -18.41
CA VAL A 169 -2.99 2.09 -17.09
C VAL A 169 -3.52 0.85 -16.38
N PRO A 170 -3.14 0.59 -15.12
CA PRO A 170 -3.61 -0.59 -14.39
C PRO A 170 -5.15 -0.66 -14.35
N ALA A 171 -5.72 -1.77 -14.84
CA ALA A 171 -7.17 -2.03 -14.84
C ALA A 171 -7.44 -3.54 -14.93
N ALA A 172 -8.64 -4.00 -14.55
CA ALA A 172 -9.04 -5.42 -14.59
C ALA A 172 -9.17 -6.03 -16.01
N SER A 173 -8.98 -5.24 -17.06
CA SER A 173 -9.34 -5.64 -18.42
C SER A 173 -8.42 -6.73 -18.97
N GLY A 174 -9.02 -7.76 -19.59
CA GLY A 174 -8.32 -8.75 -20.42
C GLY A 174 -7.84 -10.01 -19.69
N VAL A 175 -8.24 -10.23 -18.44
CA VAL A 175 -7.89 -11.44 -17.68
C VAL A 175 -9.17 -12.15 -17.23
N ASP A 176 -9.33 -13.40 -17.67
CA ASP A 176 -10.49 -14.21 -17.32
C ASP A 176 -10.29 -14.93 -15.98
N GLY A 177 -11.30 -14.84 -15.12
CA GLY A 177 -11.37 -15.59 -13.87
C GLY A 177 -10.60 -14.96 -12.69
N PRO A 178 -10.62 -15.64 -11.54
CA PRO A 178 -10.04 -15.12 -10.31
C PRO A 178 -8.50 -15.07 -10.42
N THR A 179 -7.95 -13.87 -10.44
CA THR A 179 -6.50 -13.60 -10.59
C THR A 179 -6.09 -12.49 -9.62
N MET A 180 -4.90 -12.63 -9.04
CA MET A 180 -4.26 -11.60 -8.23
C MET A 180 -3.31 -10.78 -9.11
N PHE A 181 -3.37 -9.46 -8.98
CA PHE A 181 -2.48 -8.54 -9.68
C PHE A 181 -1.49 -7.95 -8.69
N PHE A 182 -0.21 -8.18 -8.94
CA PHE A 182 0.91 -7.56 -8.25
C PHE A 182 1.45 -6.46 -9.17
N ILE A 183 1.23 -5.20 -8.79
CA ILE A 183 1.46 -4.04 -9.63
C ILE A 183 2.60 -3.24 -9.01
N LEU A 184 3.80 -3.38 -9.58
CA LEU A 184 4.97 -2.62 -9.14
C LEU A 184 4.99 -1.27 -9.84
N LYS A 185 5.00 -0.20 -9.06
CA LYS A 185 5.18 1.20 -9.48
C LYS A 185 6.48 1.73 -8.88
N LEU A 186 6.88 2.94 -9.26
CA LEU A 186 8.02 3.63 -8.65
C LEU A 186 7.83 3.85 -7.13
N THR A 187 6.59 4.00 -6.68
CA THR A 187 6.23 4.29 -5.29
C THR A 187 6.05 3.06 -4.42
N GLY A 188 6.04 1.85 -5.01
CA GLY A 188 5.75 0.63 -4.25
C GLY A 188 5.03 -0.45 -5.04
N LEU A 189 4.57 -1.47 -4.32
CA LEU A 189 3.84 -2.61 -4.84
C LEU A 189 2.38 -2.56 -4.35
N GLU A 190 1.43 -2.50 -5.28
CA GLU A 190 0.01 -2.70 -4.98
C GLU A 190 -0.38 -4.14 -5.31
N VAL A 191 -1.20 -4.76 -4.46
CA VAL A 191 -1.80 -6.07 -4.73
C VAL A 191 -3.30 -5.94 -4.81
N ARG A 192 -3.89 -6.42 -5.91
CA ARG A 192 -5.32 -6.32 -6.20
C ARG A 192 -5.93 -7.68 -6.55
N ASP A 193 -7.24 -7.81 -6.34
CA ASP A 193 -8.01 -8.97 -6.80
C ASP A 193 -8.51 -8.82 -8.25
N SER A 194 -9.29 -9.80 -8.73
CA SER A 194 -9.88 -9.80 -10.08
C SER A 194 -10.94 -8.73 -10.31
N GLU A 195 -11.45 -8.13 -9.24
CA GLU A 195 -12.38 -6.98 -9.28
C GLU A 195 -11.64 -5.65 -9.13
N PHE A 196 -10.31 -5.72 -9.17
CA PHE A 196 -9.38 -4.61 -9.04
C PHE A 196 -9.42 -3.87 -7.69
N GLN A 197 -9.99 -4.49 -6.67
CA GLN A 197 -9.98 -3.98 -5.31
C GLN A 197 -8.60 -4.20 -4.69
N ILE A 198 -8.11 -3.22 -3.93
CA ILE A 198 -6.82 -3.33 -3.23
C ILE A 198 -6.96 -4.33 -2.08
N ILE A 199 -6.03 -5.28 -2.03
CA ILE A 199 -5.87 -6.23 -0.93
C ILE A 199 -4.71 -5.77 -0.04
N HIS A 200 -3.57 -5.43 -0.64
CA HIS A 200 -2.38 -4.92 0.05
C HIS A 200 -1.75 -3.75 -0.71
N ASN A 201 -1.07 -2.86 0.00
CA ASN A 201 -0.24 -1.81 -0.57
C ASN A 201 1.06 -1.71 0.22
N TYR A 202 2.19 -1.84 -0.46
CA TYR A 202 3.52 -1.79 0.11
C TYR A 202 4.26 -0.59 -0.47
N GLU A 203 4.45 0.45 0.32
CA GLU A 203 5.27 1.58 -0.09
C GLU A 203 6.75 1.19 -0.07
N SER A 204 7.56 1.73 -0.99
CA SER A 204 9.02 1.67 -0.86
C SER A 204 9.44 2.51 0.36
N SER A 205 9.58 1.84 1.51
CA SER A 205 9.90 2.50 2.77
C SER A 205 11.28 3.14 2.70
N LYS A 206 11.36 4.44 2.98
CA LYS A 206 12.48 4.95 3.79
C LYS A 206 12.32 4.28 5.15
N SER A 207 13.11 3.25 5.41
CA SER A 207 13.47 2.71 6.74
C SER A 207 12.35 2.61 7.80
N GLN A 208 11.66 1.48 7.87
CA GLN A 208 10.87 1.08 9.06
C GLN A 208 11.72 0.12 9.93
N PRO A 209 11.82 0.30 11.27
CA PRO A 209 12.48 -0.67 12.14
C PRO A 209 11.72 -2.01 12.20
N PRO A 210 12.42 -3.14 12.45
CA PRO A 210 11.86 -4.48 12.34
C PRO A 210 10.67 -4.74 13.27
N ALA A 211 9.67 -5.46 12.74
CA ALA A 211 8.38 -5.82 13.33
C ALA A 211 8.42 -6.76 14.55
N ALA A 212 9.47 -6.71 15.37
CA ALA A 212 9.61 -7.50 16.59
C ALA A 212 9.19 -6.70 17.84
N ALA A 213 8.00 -6.10 17.84
CA ALA A 213 7.39 -5.53 19.06
C ALA A 213 5.87 -5.29 18.97
N LEU A 214 5.11 -6.00 18.14
CA LEU A 214 3.64 -5.95 18.18
C LEU A 214 3.10 -7.01 19.14
N GLY A 215 3.34 -6.81 20.43
CA GLY A 215 2.61 -7.48 21.49
C GLY A 215 1.22 -6.84 21.63
N ALA A 216 0.17 -7.62 21.33
CA ALA A 216 -1.23 -7.45 21.74
C ALA A 216 -1.78 -6.00 21.83
N MET A 217 -2.39 -5.50 20.76
CA MET A 217 -3.19 -4.27 20.80
C MET A 217 -4.55 -4.52 21.46
N ALA A 218 -4.74 -3.94 22.65
CA ALA A 218 -6.05 -3.56 23.18
C ALA A 218 -6.55 -2.30 22.44
N PRO A 219 -7.87 -2.04 22.35
CA PRO A 219 -8.39 -0.88 21.63
C PRO A 219 -7.96 0.44 22.29
N TYR A 220 -7.32 1.32 21.53
CA TYR A 220 -6.89 2.65 21.98
C TYR A 220 -8.10 3.56 22.20
N GLY A 221 -8.31 3.97 23.46
CA GLY A 221 -9.27 5.01 23.82
C GLY A 221 -8.60 6.38 23.83
N ALA A 222 -9.14 7.33 23.06
CA ALA A 222 -8.76 8.74 23.17
C ALA A 222 -9.10 9.25 24.59
N LYS A 223 -8.10 9.65 25.37
CA LYS A 223 -8.33 10.38 26.62
C LYS A 223 -8.52 11.86 26.31
N LYS A 224 -9.65 12.41 26.74
CA LYS A 224 -9.96 13.83 26.65
C LYS A 224 -9.21 14.57 27.76
N GLN A 225 -8.21 15.38 27.43
CA GLN A 225 -7.76 16.43 28.34
C GLN A 225 -8.64 17.66 28.10
N ILE A 226 -9.28 18.12 29.16
CA ILE A 226 -9.87 19.45 29.24
C ILE A 226 -8.78 20.30 29.88
N ASP A 227 -8.17 21.21 29.13
CA ASP A 227 -7.47 22.32 29.75
C ASP A 227 -8.05 23.67 29.35
N LYS A 228 -8.15 24.52 30.36
CA LYS A 228 -8.93 25.76 30.38
C LYS A 228 -8.10 26.92 29.86
N THR A 229 -8.03 27.05 28.55
CA THR A 229 -7.78 28.34 27.86
C THR A 229 -8.24 28.14 26.43
N GLY A 230 -9.12 29.01 25.94
CA GLY A 230 -9.70 28.88 24.61
C GLY A 230 -8.63 28.83 23.51
N GLU A 231 -8.93 28.06 22.46
CA GLU A 231 -8.11 27.80 21.26
C GLU A 231 -7.01 26.73 21.36
N SER A 232 -7.39 25.49 21.69
CA SER A 232 -7.07 24.29 20.87
C SER A 232 -7.72 23.06 21.52
N ILE A 233 -8.42 22.24 20.74
CA ILE A 233 -8.83 20.91 21.20
C ILE A 233 -7.69 19.96 20.80
N GLY A 234 -6.64 19.92 21.61
CA GLY A 234 -5.54 18.97 21.44
C GLY A 234 -5.99 17.56 21.84
N TYR A 235 -5.98 16.61 20.91
CA TYR A 235 -6.12 15.19 21.20
C TYR A 235 -4.73 14.57 21.28
N MET A 236 -4.18 14.41 22.48
CA MET A 236 -2.92 13.69 22.65
C MET A 236 -3.20 12.18 22.68
N ALA A 237 -3.26 11.58 21.51
CA ALA A 237 -3.27 10.13 21.39
C ALA A 237 -1.82 9.64 21.43
N GLU A 238 -1.45 8.95 22.51
CA GLU A 238 -0.20 8.20 22.55
C GLU A 238 -0.38 6.95 21.71
N TYR A 239 0.31 6.89 20.57
CA TYR A 239 0.36 5.73 19.69
C TYR A 239 1.71 5.04 19.86
N PRO A 240 1.81 3.99 20.68
CA PRO A 240 3.06 3.24 20.85
C PRO A 240 3.60 2.76 19.50
N GLY A 241 4.88 3.04 19.23
CA GLY A 241 5.52 2.72 17.95
C GLY A 241 5.40 3.80 16.87
N PHE A 242 4.58 4.84 17.08
CA PHE A 242 4.49 5.98 16.19
C PHE A 242 5.07 7.23 16.85
N ARG A 243 5.86 7.98 16.08
CA ARG A 243 6.36 9.30 16.50
C ARG A 243 5.40 10.36 15.98
N SER A 244 4.82 11.16 16.88
CA SER A 244 4.13 12.39 16.48
C SER A 244 5.15 13.35 15.88
N LEU A 245 4.92 13.77 14.64
CA LEU A 245 5.76 14.75 13.93
C LEU A 245 5.27 16.19 14.16
N GLY A 246 4.08 16.37 14.72
CA GLY A 246 3.48 17.66 14.99
C GLY A 246 1.96 17.59 15.06
N GLU A 247 1.35 18.73 15.37
CA GLU A 247 -0.09 18.91 15.38
C GLU A 247 -0.52 19.78 14.21
N LEU A 248 -1.75 19.55 13.72
CA LEU A 248 -2.35 20.38 12.69
C LEU A 248 -3.19 21.49 13.31
N PRO A 249 -3.20 22.68 12.70
CA PRO A 249 -4.02 23.77 13.19
C PRO A 249 -5.50 23.45 12.98
N GLY A 250 -6.26 23.44 14.06
CA GLY A 250 -7.72 23.35 14.01
C GLY A 250 -8.26 21.98 13.60
N VAL A 251 -9.49 21.96 13.09
CA VAL A 251 -10.18 20.74 12.69
C VAL A 251 -9.88 20.45 11.22
N THR A 252 -9.34 19.28 10.91
CA THR A 252 -9.18 18.83 9.53
C THR A 252 -10.40 18.01 9.11
N VAL A 253 -11.12 18.48 8.10
CA VAL A 253 -12.26 17.77 7.49
C VAL A 253 -11.79 16.89 6.33
N MET A 254 -10.80 17.36 5.58
CA MET A 254 -10.19 16.59 4.50
C MET A 254 -8.71 16.91 4.38
N ALA A 255 -7.94 15.91 3.95
CA ALA A 255 -6.53 16.05 3.62
C ALA A 255 -6.21 15.29 2.34
N ASP A 256 -5.19 15.74 1.63
CA ASP A 256 -4.57 14.99 0.54
C ASP A 256 -3.05 15.15 0.57
N PHE A 257 -2.34 14.16 0.03
CA PHE A 257 -0.89 14.06 0.14
C PHE A 257 -0.26 13.90 -1.24
N THR A 258 0.87 14.56 -1.42
CA THR A 258 1.73 14.34 -2.58
C THR A 258 3.19 14.39 -2.15
N ARG A 259 4.07 13.78 -2.93
CA ARG A 259 5.51 13.87 -2.70
C ARG A 259 6.14 14.78 -3.74
N ASP A 260 7.14 15.54 -3.29
CA ASP A 260 8.08 16.25 -4.15
C ASP A 260 9.51 15.87 -3.75
N ASP A 261 10.52 16.47 -4.38
CA ASP A 261 11.94 16.19 -4.12
C ASP A 261 12.36 16.46 -2.66
N ASP A 262 11.62 17.34 -1.96
CA ASP A 262 11.96 17.80 -0.63
C ASP A 262 11.19 17.07 0.48
N GLY A 263 10.16 16.28 0.16
CA GLY A 263 9.42 15.49 1.15
C GLY A 263 7.95 15.26 0.82
N VAL A 264 7.15 15.09 1.87
CA VAL A 264 5.69 14.94 1.73
C VAL A 264 5.05 16.31 1.90
N LEU A 265 4.29 16.73 0.90
CA LEU A 265 3.35 17.82 1.00
C LEU A 265 1.98 17.27 1.40
N MET A 266 1.39 17.85 2.42
CA MET A 266 0.02 17.59 2.82
C MET A 266 -0.78 18.87 2.63
N THR A 267 -1.89 18.77 1.91
CA THR A 267 -2.91 19.81 1.90
C THR A 267 -4.03 19.40 2.84
N THR A 268 -4.58 20.33 3.60
CA THR A 268 -5.71 20.11 4.51
C THR A 268 -6.74 21.21 4.33
N THR A 269 -8.00 20.90 4.65
CA THR A 269 -9.05 21.90 4.77
C THR A 269 -9.92 21.62 5.98
N ASP A 270 -10.35 22.69 6.64
CA ASP A 270 -11.35 22.71 7.71
C ASP A 270 -12.77 22.98 7.16
N GLY A 271 -12.92 23.01 5.84
CA GLY A 271 -14.15 23.39 5.14
C GLY A 271 -14.25 24.89 4.80
N HIS A 272 -13.32 25.73 5.26
CA HIS A 272 -13.29 27.17 4.98
C HIS A 272 -11.95 27.63 4.40
N SER A 273 -10.85 27.13 4.94
CA SER A 273 -9.48 27.46 4.60
C SER A 273 -8.75 26.26 4.01
N VAL A 274 -7.69 26.52 3.26
CA VAL A 274 -6.75 25.49 2.79
C VAL A 274 -5.41 25.76 3.43
N HIS A 275 -4.83 24.72 4.03
CA HIS A 275 -3.49 24.75 4.59
C HIS A 275 -2.61 23.75 3.84
N ILE A 276 -1.36 24.13 3.61
CA ILE A 276 -0.36 23.26 3.02
C ILE A 276 0.78 23.14 4.01
N HIS A 277 1.10 21.91 4.36
CA HIS A 277 2.15 21.54 5.27
C HIS A 277 3.19 20.71 4.54
N ARG A 278 4.45 20.86 4.95
CA ARG A 278 5.50 19.92 4.61
C ARG A 278 5.78 19.04 5.83
N ILE A 279 5.79 17.73 5.58
CA ILE A 279 6.01 16.71 6.58
C ILE A 279 7.38 16.09 6.32
N ASP A 280 8.29 16.28 7.27
CA ASP A 280 9.61 15.66 7.30
C ASP A 280 9.85 14.96 8.65
N GLN A 281 10.82 15.42 9.45
CA GLN A 281 10.94 15.07 10.86
C GLN A 281 9.95 15.87 11.74
N THR A 282 9.37 16.92 11.20
CA THR A 282 8.39 17.80 11.82
C THR A 282 7.29 18.19 10.82
N VAL A 283 6.17 18.72 11.31
CA VAL A 283 5.16 19.36 10.47
C VAL A 283 5.47 20.86 10.37
N SER A 284 5.76 21.34 9.17
CA SER A 284 6.01 22.76 8.88
C SER A 284 4.90 23.33 8.00
N SER A 285 4.30 24.46 8.41
CA SER A 285 3.26 25.11 7.62
C SER A 285 3.88 25.96 6.51
N LEU A 286 3.55 25.67 5.25
CA LEU A 286 4.01 26.42 4.08
C LEU A 286 3.02 27.50 3.66
N PHE A 287 1.72 27.19 3.75
CA PHE A 287 0.63 28.07 3.35
C PHE A 287 -0.60 27.82 4.22
N GLY A 288 -1.41 28.85 4.44
CA GLY A 288 -2.68 28.76 5.13
C GLY A 288 -3.51 30.00 4.86
N ASP A 289 -4.55 29.88 4.05
CA ASP A 289 -5.45 31.00 3.76
C ASP A 289 -6.83 30.51 3.29
N ARG A 290 -7.80 31.43 3.34
CA ARG A 290 -9.12 31.22 2.77
C ARG A 290 -9.06 31.36 1.24
N ILE A 291 -9.57 30.35 0.55
CA ILE A 291 -9.70 30.42 -0.90
C ILE A 291 -10.89 31.34 -1.26
N LYS A 292 -10.60 32.52 -1.81
CA LYS A 292 -11.62 33.51 -2.16
C LYS A 292 -12.68 32.94 -3.11
N GLY A 293 -13.94 33.22 -2.79
CA GLY A 293 -15.08 32.91 -3.64
C GLY A 293 -15.68 31.51 -3.44
N PHE A 294 -15.20 30.73 -2.49
CA PHE A 294 -15.96 29.58 -1.97
C PHE A 294 -16.66 29.97 -0.66
N GLU A 295 -17.94 29.61 -0.55
CA GLU A 295 -18.71 29.65 0.70
C GLU A 295 -18.24 28.54 1.64
N GLN A 296 -18.05 27.35 1.08
CA GLN A 296 -17.55 26.16 1.74
C GLN A 296 -16.62 25.38 0.81
N ILE A 297 -15.49 24.92 1.33
CA ILE A 297 -14.59 24.00 0.64
C ILE A 297 -15.04 22.58 0.94
N LEU A 298 -15.22 21.78 -0.11
CA LEU A 298 -15.69 20.40 -0.03
C LEU A 298 -14.56 19.40 -0.22
N SER A 299 -13.60 19.70 -1.11
CA SER A 299 -12.45 18.85 -1.32
C SER A 299 -11.20 19.58 -1.77
N VAL A 300 -10.06 18.96 -1.44
CA VAL A 300 -8.72 19.35 -1.87
C VAL A 300 -8.05 18.12 -2.47
N GLN A 301 -7.40 18.27 -3.62
CA GLN A 301 -6.71 17.16 -4.29
C GLN A 301 -5.50 17.67 -5.07
N TRP A 302 -4.34 17.07 -4.84
CA TRP A 302 -3.14 17.31 -5.62
C TRP A 302 -3.28 16.68 -7.00
N TRP A 303 -2.77 17.40 -8.00
CA TRP A 303 -2.83 17.01 -9.39
C TRP A 303 -1.53 17.36 -10.11
N HIS A 304 -0.91 16.35 -10.72
CA HIS A 304 0.28 16.52 -11.53
C HIS A 304 -0.05 16.18 -12.99
N PRO A 305 -0.39 17.17 -13.84
CA PRO A 305 -0.83 16.90 -15.22
C PRO A 305 0.27 16.28 -16.10
N SER A 306 1.53 16.69 -15.91
CA SER A 306 2.72 16.12 -16.56
C SER A 306 3.98 16.55 -15.80
N ASP A 307 5.08 15.80 -15.91
CA ASP A 307 6.37 16.07 -15.23
C ASP A 307 6.98 17.44 -15.60
N GLU A 308 6.54 18.04 -16.70
CA GLU A 308 7.00 19.35 -17.19
C GLU A 308 6.20 20.54 -16.60
N LEU A 309 5.04 20.28 -16.00
CA LEU A 309 4.18 21.30 -15.43
C LEU A 309 4.32 21.34 -13.91
N PRO A 310 4.15 22.52 -13.28
CA PRO A 310 4.18 22.64 -11.83
C PRO A 310 3.10 21.76 -11.20
N LEU A 311 3.32 21.32 -9.97
CA LEU A 311 2.31 20.65 -9.16
C LEU A 311 1.08 21.55 -9.01
N HIS A 312 -0.12 21.01 -9.22
CA HIS A 312 -1.37 21.73 -9.07
C HIS A 312 -2.17 21.23 -7.87
N LEU A 313 -3.00 22.10 -7.32
CA LEU A 313 -4.00 21.78 -6.32
C LEU A 313 -5.39 22.08 -6.90
N ALA A 314 -6.21 21.05 -7.03
CA ALA A 314 -7.64 21.18 -7.29
C ALA A 314 -8.36 21.42 -5.97
N VAL A 315 -9.18 22.46 -5.91
CA VAL A 315 -10.05 22.80 -4.78
C VAL A 315 -11.48 22.84 -5.29
N THR A 316 -12.33 21.98 -4.76
CA THR A 316 -13.76 21.96 -5.05
C THR A 316 -14.51 22.57 -3.89
N GLY A 317 -15.47 23.45 -4.17
CA GLY A 317 -16.26 24.09 -3.14
C GLY A 317 -17.62 24.56 -3.64
N MET A 318 -18.46 24.95 -2.68
CA MET A 318 -19.74 25.60 -2.93
C MET A 318 -19.52 27.08 -3.26
N LYS A 319 -20.11 27.54 -4.35
CA LYS A 319 -20.24 28.96 -4.71
C LYS A 319 -21.61 29.19 -5.33
N ASP A 320 -22.34 30.18 -4.83
CA ASP A 320 -23.65 30.56 -5.38
C ASP A 320 -24.60 29.34 -5.49
N GLN A 321 -24.60 28.49 -4.46
CA GLN A 321 -25.33 27.21 -4.39
C GLN A 321 -24.95 26.15 -5.45
N LYS A 322 -23.82 26.31 -6.13
CA LYS A 322 -23.30 25.32 -7.09
C LYS A 322 -21.96 24.77 -6.64
N VAL A 323 -21.68 23.52 -7.02
CA VAL A 323 -20.36 22.92 -6.86
C VAL A 323 -19.48 23.39 -8.01
N GLU A 324 -18.42 24.12 -7.68
CA GLU A 324 -17.43 24.59 -8.65
C GLU A 324 -16.02 24.20 -8.20
N ALA A 325 -15.11 24.11 -9.15
CA ALA A 325 -13.70 23.83 -8.87
C ALA A 325 -12.78 24.96 -9.33
N LYS A 326 -11.68 25.13 -8.58
CA LYS A 326 -10.52 25.95 -8.95
C LYS A 326 -9.27 25.08 -8.95
N ILE A 327 -8.40 25.32 -9.91
CA ILE A 327 -7.08 24.71 -10.00
C ILE A 327 -6.06 25.81 -9.75
N PHE A 328 -5.17 25.54 -8.82
CA PHE A 328 -4.04 26.41 -8.48
C PHE A 328 -2.75 25.72 -8.88
N ALA A 329 -1.78 26.44 -9.44
CA ALA A 329 -0.40 25.99 -9.51
C ALA A 329 0.27 26.28 -8.17
N PHE A 330 0.96 25.29 -7.60
CA PHE A 330 1.74 25.44 -6.39
C PHE A 330 3.18 25.81 -6.77
N GLN A 331 3.57 27.05 -6.48
CA GLN A 331 4.88 27.59 -6.84
C GLN A 331 5.44 28.43 -5.70
N LYS A 332 6.70 28.19 -5.32
CA LYS A 332 7.39 28.93 -4.25
C LYS A 332 6.57 29.00 -2.95
N ASN A 333 5.99 27.87 -2.53
CA ASN A 333 5.15 27.73 -1.35
C ASN A 333 3.87 28.60 -1.37
N ARG A 334 3.34 28.90 -2.56
CA ARG A 334 2.11 29.68 -2.75
C ARG A 334 1.21 29.03 -3.78
N LEU A 335 -0.10 29.20 -3.58
CA LEU A 335 -1.12 28.84 -4.56
C LEU A 335 -1.33 30.02 -5.52
N VAL A 336 -1.05 29.80 -6.80
CA VAL A 336 -1.28 30.75 -7.89
C VAL A 336 -2.47 30.24 -8.71
N PRO A 337 -3.56 31.02 -8.89
CA PRO A 337 -4.69 30.58 -9.71
C PRO A 337 -4.24 30.20 -11.12
N PHE A 338 -4.52 28.96 -11.53
CA PHE A 338 -4.21 28.46 -12.88
C PHE A 338 -5.47 28.44 -13.75
N LYS A 339 -6.55 27.85 -13.23
CA LYS A 339 -7.86 27.82 -13.89
C LYS A 339 -8.96 27.90 -12.84
N ALA A 340 -9.99 28.70 -13.08
CA ALA A 340 -11.05 28.91 -12.10
C ALA A 340 -12.43 28.59 -12.68
N TRP A 341 -13.35 28.22 -11.79
CA TRP A 341 -14.78 28.06 -12.07
C TRP A 341 -15.05 27.00 -13.13
N LEU A 342 -14.48 25.83 -12.90
CA LEU A 342 -14.78 24.63 -13.67
C LEU A 342 -16.08 24.03 -13.12
N PRO A 343 -17.07 23.72 -13.98
CA PRO A 343 -18.23 22.97 -13.54
C PRO A 343 -17.76 21.61 -13.03
N TYR A 344 -18.31 21.18 -11.90
CA TYR A 344 -18.16 19.81 -11.45
C TYR A 344 -19.02 18.93 -12.36
N PHE A 345 -18.41 17.94 -13.03
CA PHE A 345 -19.10 17.03 -13.95
C PHE A 345 -19.67 15.81 -13.24
#